data_AF-A0A9D6JPF9-F1
#
_entry.id   AF-A0A9D6JPF9-F1
#
_cell.length_a   1.000
_cell.length_b   1.000
_cell.length_c   1.000
_cell.angle_alpha   90.00
_cell.angle_beta   90.00
_cell.angle_gamma   90.00
#
_symmetry.space_group_name_H-M   'P 1'
#
loop_
_entity.id
_entity.type
_entity.pdbx_description
1 polymer ?
#
loop_
_entity_poly.entity_id
_entity_poly.type
_entity_poly.pdbx_seq_one_letter_code
_entity_poly.pdbx_strand_id
1 'polypeptide(L)'
;MEILFKWDPEKNLKLIKERGISFEAIVSHIEQGDVIATVQGKGKYSHQKQFVVSVNQYIYIVPFVEEKGALFLKTIFPSRKLTKQYLFGGD
;
A
#
# COMPACT_ATOMS: atom_id res chain seq x y z
N MET A 1 -4.92 12.21 14.26
CA MET A 1 -3.51 12.44 13.90
C MET A 1 -3.49 12.58 12.40
N GLU A 2 -3.08 13.72 11.86
CA GLU A 2 -2.98 13.91 10.41
C GLU A 2 -1.70 13.21 9.92
N ILE A 3 -1.86 12.11 9.17
CA ILE A 3 -0.72 11.42 8.56
C ILE A 3 -0.49 12.08 7.20
N LEU A 4 0.70 12.65 7.01
CA LEU A 4 1.05 13.29 5.73
C LEU A 4 1.54 12.24 4.73
N PHE A 5 0.71 11.92 3.74
CA PHE A 5 1.09 11.06 2.63
C PHE A 5 1.66 11.86 1.47
N LYS A 6 2.77 11.35 0.90
CA LYS A 6 3.40 11.90 -0.30
C LYS A 6 3.65 10.79 -1.31
N TRP A 7 3.55 11.12 -2.58
CA TRP A 7 3.88 10.21 -3.67
C TRP A 7 4.35 11.02 -4.87
N ASP A 8 4.95 10.29 -5.82
CA ASP A 8 5.34 10.84 -7.10
C ASP A 8 4.12 10.86 -8.05
N PRO A 9 3.75 12.03 -8.63
CA PRO A 9 2.55 12.15 -9.45
C PRO A 9 2.66 11.36 -10.77
N GLU A 10 3.85 11.26 -11.35
CA GLU A 10 4.07 10.50 -12.59
C GLU A 10 3.86 9.00 -12.34
N LYS A 11 4.33 8.49 -11.20
CA LYS A 11 4.05 7.12 -10.76
C LYS A 11 2.57 6.88 -10.48
N ASN A 12 1.86 7.86 -9.90
CA ASN A 12 0.42 7.76 -9.68
C ASN A 12 -0.32 7.55 -11.01
N LEU A 13 -0.04 8.41 -11.99
CA LEU A 13 -0.61 8.33 -13.33
C LEU A 13 -0.32 6.99 -14.00
N LYS A 14 0.90 6.47 -13.83
CA LYS A 14 1.29 5.15 -14.35
C LYS A 14 0.48 4.03 -13.70
N LEU A 15 0.32 4.03 -12.37
CA LEU A 15 -0.48 3.04 -11.65
C LEU A 15 -1.96 3.07 -12.04
N ILE A 16 -2.52 4.26 -12.26
CA ILE A 16 -3.90 4.41 -12.75
C ILE A 16 -4.04 3.80 -14.14
N LYS A 17 -3.13 4.13 -15.07
CA LYS A 17 -3.17 3.61 -16.44
C LYS A 17 -2.95 2.10 -16.53
N GLU A 18 -1.99 1.56 -15.77
CA GLU A 18 -1.61 0.14 -15.88
C GLU A 18 -2.47 -0.79 -15.01
N ARG A 19 -2.95 -0.31 -13.87
CA ARG A 19 -3.55 -1.15 -12.82
C ARG A 19 -4.90 -0.64 -12.32
N GLY A 20 -5.38 0.50 -12.81
CA GLY A 20 -6.66 1.08 -12.40
C GLY A 20 -6.70 1.53 -10.95
N ILE A 21 -5.53 1.77 -10.31
CA ILE A 21 -5.44 2.15 -8.89
C ILE A 21 -4.56 3.38 -8.70
N SER A 22 -4.99 4.30 -7.85
CA SER A 22 -4.24 5.52 -7.49
C SER A 22 -3.75 5.46 -6.05
N PHE A 23 -2.74 6.28 -5.73
CA PHE A 23 -2.33 6.51 -4.35
C PHE A 23 -3.41 7.18 -3.53
N GLU A 24 -4.23 8.06 -4.12
CA GLU A 24 -5.36 8.70 -3.43
C GLU A 24 -6.40 7.68 -2.96
N ALA A 25 -6.73 6.70 -3.81
CA ALA A 25 -7.63 5.61 -3.43
C ALA A 25 -7.05 4.79 -2.27
N ILE A 26 -5.76 4.46 -2.33
CA ILE A 26 -5.07 3.75 -1.24
C ILE A 26 -5.06 4.56 0.06
N VAL A 27 -4.76 5.85 0.01
CA VAL A 27 -4.75 6.72 1.19
C VAL A 27 -6.14 6.78 1.81
N SER A 28 -7.18 6.93 0.98
CA SER A 28 -8.57 6.91 1.46
C SER A 28 -8.90 5.62 2.22
N HIS A 29 -8.45 4.46 1.73
CA HIS A 29 -8.62 3.17 2.43
C HIS A 29 -7.78 3.08 3.71
N ILE A 30 -6.55 3.61 3.70
CA ILE A 30 -5.71 3.66 4.90
C ILE A 30 -6.38 4.49 6.00
N GLU A 31 -6.93 5.65 5.66
CA GLU A 31 -7.62 6.54 6.60
C GLU A 31 -8.94 5.95 7.11
N GLN A 32 -9.62 5.12 6.30
CA GLN A 32 -10.81 4.36 6.71
C GLN A 32 -10.50 3.16 7.61
N GLY A 33 -9.22 2.81 7.79
CA GLY A 33 -8.81 1.69 8.62
C GLY A 33 -8.76 0.33 7.90
N ASP A 34 -8.78 0.32 6.56
CA ASP A 34 -8.67 -0.91 5.74
C ASP A 34 -7.24 -1.50 5.69
N VAL A 35 -6.34 -1.01 6.55
CA VAL A 35 -4.99 -1.57 6.71
C VAL A 35 -5.07 -2.83 7.56
N ILE A 36 -4.76 -3.95 6.94
CA ILE A 36 -4.73 -5.25 7.62
C ILE A 36 -3.45 -5.40 8.44
N ALA A 37 -2.32 -4.99 7.86
CA ALA A 37 -1.02 -5.12 8.50
C ALA A 37 -0.03 -4.09 7.96
N THR A 38 0.94 -3.73 8.80
CA THR A 38 2.15 -3.03 8.36
C THR A 38 3.34 -3.96 8.57
N VAL A 39 4.08 -4.26 7.50
CA VAL A 39 5.21 -5.18 7.54
C VAL A 39 6.51 -4.48 7.16
N GLN A 40 7.61 -4.86 7.82
CA GLN A 40 8.94 -4.39 7.45
C GLN A 40 9.39 -5.10 6.17
N GLY A 41 9.98 -4.36 5.22
CA GLY A 41 10.67 -4.97 4.09
C GLY A 41 11.84 -5.84 4.56
N LYS A 42 12.27 -6.79 3.72
CA LYS A 42 13.38 -7.71 4.04
C LYS A 42 14.58 -7.48 3.14
N GLY A 43 15.78 -7.81 3.65
CA GLY A 43 17.04 -7.76 2.89
C GLY A 43 17.39 -6.33 2.44
N LYS A 44 17.60 -6.14 1.13
CA LYS A 44 17.86 -4.84 0.51
C LYS A 44 16.78 -3.78 0.83
N TYR A 45 15.56 -4.23 1.13
CA TYR A 45 14.40 -3.38 1.36
C TYR A 45 14.09 -3.16 2.85
N SER A 46 15.00 -3.50 3.77
CA SER A 46 14.78 -3.29 5.21
C SER A 46 14.58 -1.82 5.60
N HIS A 47 14.97 -0.87 4.76
CA HIS A 47 14.77 0.58 4.99
C HIS A 47 13.34 1.05 4.66
N GLN A 48 12.51 0.21 4.03
CA GLN A 48 11.12 0.53 3.69
C GLN A 48 10.16 -0.38 4.46
N LYS A 49 8.99 0.16 4.78
CA LYS A 49 7.84 -0.57 5.32
C LYS A 49 6.81 -0.78 4.21
N GLN A 50 5.84 -1.65 4.44
CA GLN A 50 4.79 -1.95 3.49
C GLN A 50 3.45 -1.99 4.21
N PHE A 51 2.47 -1.24 3.71
CA PHE A 51 1.09 -1.43 4.09
C PHE A 51 0.49 -2.59 3.30
N VAL A 52 -0.28 -3.42 4.00
CA VAL A 52 -1.15 -4.44 3.43
C VAL A 52 -2.57 -3.90 3.56
N VAL A 53 -3.16 -3.47 2.45
CA VAL A 53 -4.45 -2.76 2.43
C VAL A 53 -5.47 -3.60 1.70
N SER A 54 -6.67 -3.72 2.28
CA SER A 54 -7.83 -4.33 1.62
C SER A 54 -8.54 -3.30 0.75
N VAL A 55 -8.68 -3.58 -0.54
CA VAL A 55 -9.42 -2.72 -1.48
C VAL A 55 -10.32 -3.61 -2.31
N ASN A 56 -11.64 -3.42 -2.21
CA ASN A 56 -12.64 -4.16 -3.00
C ASN A 56 -12.40 -5.68 -3.03
N GLN A 57 -12.26 -6.31 -1.84
CA GLN A 57 -11.98 -7.75 -1.68
C GLN A 57 -10.67 -8.24 -2.31
N TYR A 58 -9.70 -7.34 -2.48
CA TYR A 58 -8.38 -7.68 -2.96
C TYR A 58 -7.29 -7.00 -2.11
N ILE A 59 -6.19 -7.71 -1.87
CA ILE A 59 -5.10 -7.19 -1.06
C ILE A 59 -4.05 -6.52 -1.93
N TYR A 60 -3.73 -5.29 -1.56
CA TYR A 60 -2.68 -4.49 -2.16
C TYR A 60 -1.54 -4.29 -1.17
N ILE A 61 -0.33 -4.41 -1.68
CA ILE A 61 0.88 -4.09 -0.94
C ILE A 61 1.37 -2.72 -1.41
N VAL A 62 1.60 -1.83 -0.46
CA VAL A 62 1.95 -0.44 -0.70
C VAL A 62 3.24 -0.13 0.06
N PRO A 63 4.42 -0.24 -0.59
CA PRO A 63 5.68 0.11 0.04
C PRO A 63 5.79 1.60 0.29
N PHE A 64 6.33 1.97 1.44
CA PHE A 64 6.56 3.36 1.82
C PHE A 64 7.85 3.52 2.63
N VAL A 65 8.37 4.74 2.63
CA VAL A 65 9.44 5.16 3.55
C VAL A 65 8.92 6.31 4.39
N GLU A 66 9.30 6.34 5.65
CA GLU A 66 8.99 7.43 6.57
C GLU A 66 10.17 8.40 6.58
N GLU A 67 9.92 9.65 6.23
CA GLU A 67 10.94 10.69 6.22
C GLU A 67 10.34 12.03 6.63
N LYS A 68 10.97 12.72 7.59
CA LYS A 68 10.57 14.07 8.05
C LYS A 68 9.07 14.21 8.40
N GLY A 69 8.50 13.17 9.03
CA GLY A 69 7.09 13.17 9.43
C GLY A 69 6.08 12.92 8.30
N ALA A 70 6.54 12.53 7.11
CA ALA A 70 5.70 12.14 5.99
C ALA A 70 5.95 10.68 5.57
N LEU A 71 4.90 10.03 5.07
CA LEU A 71 4.97 8.70 4.48
C LEU A 71 5.02 8.81 2.95
N PHE A 72 6.16 8.43 2.37
CA PHE A 72 6.37 8.47 0.93
C PHE A 72 6.04 7.13 0.29
N LEU A 73 4.87 7.05 -0.34
CA LEU A 73 4.40 5.86 -1.04
C LEU A 73 5.21 5.66 -2.33
N LYS A 74 5.75 4.46 -2.51
CA LYS A 74 6.67 4.15 -3.63
C LYS A 74 5.95 3.53 -4.83
N THR A 75 5.00 2.61 -4.57
CA THR A 75 4.24 1.87 -5.59
C THR A 75 3.04 1.17 -4.96
N ILE A 76 2.17 0.58 -5.77
CA ILE A 76 1.01 -0.21 -5.34
C ILE A 76 0.99 -1.48 -6.18
N PHE A 77 0.99 -2.66 -5.57
CA PHE A 77 0.84 -3.91 -6.31
C PHE A 77 -0.15 -4.88 -5.67
N PRO A 78 -1.01 -5.54 -6.47
CA PRO A 78 -1.91 -6.57 -6.00
C PRO A 78 -1.12 -7.80 -5.53
N SER A 79 -1.57 -8.44 -4.45
CA SER A 79 -1.00 -9.68 -3.94
C SER A 79 -2.04 -10.79 -3.81
N ARG A 80 -2.12 -11.66 -4.83
CA ARG A 80 -3.04 -12.81 -4.83
C ARG A 80 -2.83 -13.73 -3.63
N LYS A 81 -1.56 -13.93 -3.22
CA LYS A 81 -1.20 -14.76 -2.08
C LYS A 81 -1.79 -14.20 -0.79
N LEU A 82 -1.62 -12.90 -0.55
CA LEU A 82 -2.17 -12.26 0.64
C LEU A 82 -3.70 -12.16 0.58
N THR A 83 -4.27 -11.96 -0.61
CA THR A 83 -5.72 -12.05 -0.83
C THR A 83 -6.27 -13.39 -0.34
N LYS A 84 -5.68 -14.51 -0.76
CA LYS A 84 -6.11 -15.83 -0.26
C LYS A 84 -5.93 -15.94 1.26
N GLN A 85 -4.77 -15.55 1.76
CA GLN A 85 -4.43 -15.69 3.17
C GLN A 85 -5.37 -14.90 4.10
N TYR A 86 -5.65 -13.64 3.76
CA TYR A 86 -6.41 -12.73 4.65
C TYR A 86 -7.91 -12.69 4.38
N LEU A 87 -8.36 -12.93 3.13
CA LEU A 87 -9.78 -12.76 2.78
C LEU A 87 -10.52 -14.07 2.57
N PHE A 88 -9.81 -15.16 2.24
CA PHE A 88 -10.45 -16.43 1.89
C PHE A 88 -10.09 -17.58 2.84
N GLY A 89 -9.34 -17.30 3.92
CA GLY A 89 -8.83 -18.33 4.83
C GLY A 89 -7.81 -19.20 4.09
N GLY A 90 -6.52 -18.87 4.22
CA GLY A 90 -5.50 -19.82 3.81
C GLY A 90 -5.59 -21.05 4.71
N ASP A 91 -5.89 -22.21 4.12
CA ASP A 91 -5.76 -23.53 4.75
C ASP A 91 -4.32 -23.75 5.25
#